data_AF-A0A8T3SLM1-F1
#
_entry.id   AF-A0A8T3SLM1-F1
#
_cell.length_a   1.000
_cell.length_b   1.000
_cell.length_c   1.000
_cell.angle_alpha   90.00
_cell.angle_beta   90.00
_cell.angle_gamma   90.00
#
_symmetry.space_group_name_H-M   'P 1'
#
loop_
_entity.id
_entity.type
_entity.pdbx_description
1 polymer ?
#
loop_
_entity_poly.entity_id
_entity_poly.type
_entity_poly.pdbx_seq_one_letter_code
_entity_poly.pdbx_strand_id
1 'polypeptide(L)'
;PDLHSKSIYDKLKAQNGGSFTDIRKAGDPPDYVNLVIRFGGVVVSGDVNSPMPAWSTEVGGPLTVNQIDALTALVETWALEAGSQPDQAVPDTVEAGQKVFVDAGCGGCHGADLSGAIGPSLLNIGNAPVTDLPTPITQLDKLKTDYAADSRTFLERWIRDSAVNYNDGTATGMPVHPEGTISPSAMQALITFLLSQKQ
;
A
#
# COMPACT_ATOMS: atom_id res chain seq x y z
N PRO A 1 -10.32 -15.55 5.84
CA PRO A 1 -10.74 -14.31 6.53
C PRO A 1 -9.50 -13.47 6.88
N ASP A 2 -8.91 -12.80 5.88
CA ASP A 2 -7.53 -12.29 5.96
C ASP A 2 -7.34 -10.96 5.18
N LEU A 3 -8.42 -10.24 4.86
CA LEU A 3 -8.33 -9.03 4.03
C LEU A 3 -8.50 -7.71 4.80
N HIS A 4 -8.69 -7.77 6.12
CA HIS A 4 -8.96 -6.56 6.91
C HIS A 4 -7.98 -6.31 8.05
N SER A 5 -7.30 -7.33 8.59
CA SER A 5 -6.48 -7.17 9.79
C SER A 5 -5.20 -6.33 9.55
N LYS A 6 -4.49 -6.54 8.42
CA LYS A 6 -3.29 -5.75 8.07
C LYS A 6 -3.63 -4.30 7.66
N SER A 7 -4.67 -4.12 6.84
CA SER A 7 -5.17 -2.78 6.49
C SER A 7 -5.61 -1.97 7.71
N ILE A 8 -6.25 -2.62 8.69
CA ILE A 8 -6.64 -1.99 9.95
C ILE A 8 -5.39 -1.65 10.77
N TYR A 9 -4.42 -2.57 10.88
CA TYR A 9 -3.14 -2.32 11.54
C TYR A 9 -2.42 -1.10 10.96
N ASP A 10 -2.29 -1.00 9.63
CA ASP A 10 -1.60 0.11 8.98
C ASP A 10 -2.30 1.46 9.23
N LYS A 11 -3.63 1.48 9.23
CA LYS A 11 -4.43 2.67 9.58
C LYS A 11 -4.25 3.07 11.04
N LEU A 12 -4.28 2.10 11.96
CA LEU A 12 -4.07 2.34 13.40
C LEU A 12 -2.65 2.83 13.69
N LYS A 13 -1.65 2.25 13.03
CA LYS A 13 -0.24 2.70 13.11
C LYS A 13 -0.09 4.14 12.64
N ALA A 14 -0.75 4.53 11.54
CA ALA A 14 -0.71 5.90 11.03
C ALA A 14 -1.35 6.92 11.98
N GLN A 15 -2.42 6.55 12.70
CA GLN A 15 -3.08 7.41 13.68
C GLN A 15 -2.26 7.61 14.96
N ASN A 16 -1.48 6.61 15.37
CA ASN A 16 -0.66 6.65 16.60
C ASN A 16 0.79 7.11 16.37
N GLY A 17 1.05 7.91 15.33
CA GLY A 17 2.39 8.44 15.07
C GLY A 17 3.45 7.36 14.76
N GLY A 18 3.04 6.20 14.28
CA GLY A 18 3.92 5.12 13.83
C GLY A 18 4.18 3.99 14.83
N SER A 19 3.70 4.09 16.08
CA SER A 19 3.83 3.02 17.09
C SER A 19 2.46 2.49 17.52
N PHE A 20 2.25 1.19 17.40
CA PHE A 20 1.02 0.50 17.84
C PHE A 20 1.29 -0.52 18.95
N THR A 21 2.50 -0.55 19.55
CA THR A 21 2.99 -1.70 20.34
C THR A 21 2.31 -1.99 21.67
N ASP A 22 1.35 -1.17 22.11
CA ASP A 22 0.66 -1.33 23.39
C ASP A 22 -0.84 -1.62 23.17
N ILE A 23 -1.32 -2.74 23.71
CA ILE A 23 -2.76 -2.97 23.88
C ILE A 23 -3.29 -1.85 24.80
N ARG A 24 -4.35 -1.13 24.39
CA ARG A 24 -4.94 -0.06 25.21
C ARG A 24 -5.18 -0.51 26.64
N LYS A 25 -4.88 0.36 27.60
CA LYS A 25 -5.21 0.16 29.01
C LYS A 25 -6.61 0.71 29.27
N ALA A 26 -7.29 0.11 30.24
CA ALA A 26 -8.57 0.65 30.72
C ALA A 26 -8.38 2.09 31.21
N GLY A 27 -9.09 3.05 30.59
CA GLY A 27 -9.00 4.48 30.88
C GLY A 27 -8.36 5.34 29.78
N ASP A 28 -7.77 4.73 28.74
CA ASP A 28 -7.27 5.47 27.59
C ASP A 28 -8.43 6.09 26.78
N PRO A 29 -8.26 7.31 26.20
CA PRO A 29 -9.27 7.91 25.34
C PRO A 29 -9.64 6.98 24.18
N PRO A 30 -10.90 7.02 23.70
CA PRO A 30 -11.35 6.15 22.62
C PRO A 30 -10.58 6.46 21.33
N ASP A 31 -10.05 5.40 20.72
CA ASP A 31 -9.40 5.47 19.41
C ASP A 31 -10.45 5.50 18.28
N TYR A 32 -9.99 5.61 17.04
CA TYR A 32 -10.88 5.64 15.88
C TYR A 32 -11.79 4.40 15.80
N VAL A 33 -11.27 3.20 16.11
CA VAL A 33 -12.04 1.96 16.07
C VAL A 33 -13.17 1.98 17.09
N ASN A 34 -12.91 2.43 18.31
CA ASN A 34 -13.94 2.60 19.33
C ASN A 34 -15.01 3.60 18.88
N LEU A 35 -14.61 4.78 18.40
CA LEU A 35 -15.55 5.82 17.96
C LEU A 35 -16.46 5.29 16.84
N VAL A 36 -15.89 4.62 15.83
CA VAL A 36 -16.64 4.08 14.70
C VAL A 36 -17.64 2.99 15.13
N ILE A 37 -17.27 2.10 16.05
CA ILE A 37 -18.20 1.11 16.60
C ILE A 37 -19.30 1.80 17.42
N ARG A 38 -18.93 2.80 18.23
CA ARG A 38 -19.83 3.47 19.17
C ARG A 38 -20.86 4.34 18.47
N PHE A 39 -20.43 5.19 17.54
CA PHE A 39 -21.27 6.22 16.90
C PHE A 39 -21.56 5.97 15.43
N GLY A 40 -20.98 4.92 14.83
CA GLY A 40 -21.18 4.56 13.44
C GLY A 40 -20.25 5.31 12.48
N GLY A 41 -20.10 4.75 11.29
CA GLY A 41 -19.14 5.25 10.30
C GLY A 41 -19.53 6.60 9.71
N VAL A 42 -20.83 6.87 9.51
CA VAL A 42 -21.28 8.17 9.00
C VAL A 42 -20.88 9.31 9.93
N VAL A 43 -21.09 9.15 11.24
CA VAL A 43 -20.80 10.20 12.24
C VAL A 43 -19.29 10.44 12.36
N VAL A 44 -18.50 9.38 12.35
CA VAL A 44 -17.06 9.49 12.64
C VAL A 44 -16.22 9.80 11.40
N SER A 45 -16.60 9.27 10.24
CA SER A 45 -15.85 9.49 8.98
C SER A 45 -16.41 10.65 8.14
N GLY A 46 -17.67 11.04 8.33
CA GLY A 46 -18.37 11.99 7.45
C GLY A 46 -18.82 11.39 6.11
N ASP A 47 -18.50 10.13 5.81
CA ASP A 47 -18.99 9.43 4.62
C ASP A 47 -20.44 8.99 4.80
N VAL A 48 -21.35 9.67 4.10
CA VAL A 48 -22.79 9.38 4.10
C VAL A 48 -23.13 7.98 3.58
N ASN A 49 -22.21 7.33 2.85
CA ASN A 49 -22.39 5.98 2.34
C ASN A 49 -21.75 4.91 3.22
N SER A 50 -21.20 5.28 4.38
CA SER A 50 -20.56 4.32 5.26
C SER A 50 -21.55 3.24 5.70
N PRO A 51 -21.28 1.95 5.45
CA PRO A 51 -22.18 0.87 5.80
C PRO A 51 -22.14 0.52 7.30
N MET A 52 -21.25 1.16 8.07
CA MET A 52 -21.01 0.84 9.47
C MET A 52 -22.05 1.52 10.36
N PRO A 53 -23.00 0.76 10.97
CA PRO A 53 -24.01 1.34 11.84
C PRO A 53 -23.43 1.69 13.22
N ALA A 54 -24.19 2.47 13.99
CA ALA A 54 -23.85 2.76 15.38
C ALA A 54 -24.33 1.63 16.30
N TRP A 55 -23.43 1.10 17.13
CA TRP A 55 -23.74 -0.06 17.97
C TRP A 55 -23.99 0.29 19.44
N SER A 56 -23.65 1.51 19.89
CA SER A 56 -23.77 1.90 21.30
C SER A 56 -25.21 2.14 21.73
N THR A 57 -25.55 1.68 22.93
CA THR A 57 -26.80 2.01 23.63
C THR A 57 -27.02 3.51 23.78
N GLU A 58 -25.96 4.32 23.78
CA GLU A 58 -26.05 5.79 23.88
C GLU A 58 -26.69 6.43 22.65
N VAL A 59 -26.69 5.73 21.52
CA VAL A 59 -27.27 6.19 20.26
C VAL A 59 -28.29 5.19 19.70
N GLY A 60 -28.87 4.37 20.59
CA GLY A 60 -29.96 3.44 20.26
C GLY A 60 -29.53 2.07 19.72
N GLY A 61 -28.23 1.76 19.74
CA GLY A 61 -27.70 0.44 19.42
C GLY A 61 -27.79 -0.56 20.59
N PRO A 62 -27.45 -1.83 20.37
CA PRO A 62 -27.65 -2.90 21.36
C PRO A 62 -26.49 -3.08 22.35
N LEU A 63 -25.34 -2.43 22.17
CA LEU A 63 -24.11 -2.70 22.92
C LEU A 63 -23.83 -1.63 23.97
N THR A 64 -23.52 -2.06 25.19
CA THR A 64 -23.02 -1.19 26.25
C THR A 64 -21.60 -0.70 25.95
N VAL A 65 -21.19 0.41 26.57
CA VAL A 65 -19.81 0.95 26.45
C VAL A 65 -18.77 -0.11 26.80
N ASN A 66 -18.98 -0.89 27.87
CA ASN A 66 -18.07 -1.97 28.25
C ASN A 66 -17.95 -3.07 27.18
N GLN A 67 -19.05 -3.41 26.49
CA GLN A 67 -19.01 -4.37 25.38
C GLN A 67 -18.28 -3.80 24.17
N ILE A 68 -18.43 -2.50 23.90
CA ILE A 68 -17.71 -1.81 22.83
C ILE A 68 -16.21 -1.78 23.13
N ASP A 69 -15.81 -1.45 24.36
CA ASP A 69 -14.41 -1.45 24.76
C ASP A 69 -13.78 -2.85 24.62
N ALA A 70 -14.52 -3.90 24.99
CA ALA A 70 -14.08 -5.29 24.79
C ALA A 70 -13.92 -5.65 23.30
N LEU A 71 -14.83 -5.20 22.43
CA LEU A 71 -14.72 -5.41 20.99
C LEU A 71 -13.57 -4.61 20.39
N THR A 72 -13.35 -3.37 20.82
CA THR A 72 -12.20 -2.56 20.40
C THR A 72 -10.89 -3.28 20.74
N ALA A 73 -10.72 -3.74 21.99
CA ALA A 73 -9.52 -4.47 22.40
C ALA A 73 -9.29 -5.76 21.59
N LEU A 74 -10.36 -6.48 21.23
CA LEU A 74 -10.27 -7.66 20.38
C LEU A 74 -9.80 -7.30 18.95
N VAL A 75 -10.37 -6.27 18.34
CA VAL A 75 -9.98 -5.81 17.00
C VAL A 75 -8.53 -5.29 16.98
N GLU A 76 -8.13 -4.55 18.00
CA GLU A 76 -6.75 -4.09 18.18
C GLU A 76 -5.78 -5.28 18.31
N THR A 77 -6.16 -6.32 19.05
CA THR A 77 -5.37 -7.55 19.17
C THR A 77 -5.20 -8.24 17.81
N TRP A 78 -6.27 -8.39 17.03
CA TRP A 78 -6.16 -8.95 15.68
C TRP A 78 -5.31 -8.10 14.75
N ALA A 79 -5.38 -6.77 14.88
CA ALA A 79 -4.53 -5.87 14.13
C ALA A 79 -3.05 -6.07 14.52
N LEU A 80 -2.73 -6.16 15.82
CA LEU A 80 -1.38 -6.44 16.32
C LEU A 80 -0.85 -7.78 15.81
N GLU A 81 -1.67 -8.83 15.91
CA GLU A 81 -1.32 -10.16 15.44
C GLU A 81 -1.03 -10.16 13.95
N ALA A 82 -1.88 -9.50 13.15
CA ALA A 82 -1.68 -9.39 11.71
C ALA A 82 -0.47 -8.53 11.32
N GLY A 83 -0.18 -7.47 12.07
CA GLY A 83 1.03 -6.68 11.89
C GLY A 83 2.30 -7.43 12.31
N SER A 84 2.17 -8.44 13.18
CA SER A 84 3.26 -9.30 13.65
C SER A 84 3.48 -10.55 12.81
N GLN A 85 2.53 -10.90 11.93
CA GLN A 85 2.76 -11.96 10.96
C GLN A 85 3.78 -11.47 9.93
N PRO A 86 4.89 -12.21 9.70
CA PRO A 86 5.78 -11.91 8.60
C PRO A 86 4.96 -12.00 7.31
N ASP A 87 5.14 -11.03 6.41
CA ASP A 87 4.58 -11.15 5.07
C ASP A 87 5.03 -12.49 4.49
N GLN A 88 4.08 -13.27 3.96
CA GLN A 88 4.45 -14.48 3.23
C GLN A 88 5.42 -14.08 2.13
N ALA A 89 6.65 -14.56 2.24
CA ALA A 89 7.71 -14.20 1.31
C ALA A 89 7.30 -14.60 -0.10
N VAL A 90 7.23 -13.62 -0.99
CA VAL A 90 7.00 -13.86 -2.42
C VAL A 90 8.31 -14.36 -3.02
N PRO A 91 8.33 -15.53 -3.71
CA PRO A 91 9.54 -16.02 -4.36
C PRO A 91 10.03 -15.05 -5.44
N ASP A 92 11.34 -14.77 -5.47
CA ASP A 92 11.94 -13.90 -6.48
C ASP A 92 12.07 -14.61 -7.84
N THR A 93 10.92 -14.75 -8.52
CA THR A 93 10.76 -15.46 -9.81
C THR A 93 9.93 -14.63 -10.77
N VAL A 94 10.06 -14.88 -12.07
CA VAL A 94 9.32 -14.17 -13.12
C VAL A 94 7.81 -14.40 -12.96
N GLU A 95 7.40 -15.64 -12.67
CA GLU A 95 5.99 -16.02 -12.52
C GLU A 95 5.34 -15.33 -11.31
N ALA A 96 6.04 -15.28 -10.18
CA ALA A 96 5.58 -14.57 -9.00
C ALA A 96 5.50 -13.06 -9.25
N GLY A 97 6.50 -12.49 -9.94
CA GLY A 97 6.51 -11.08 -10.32
C GLY A 97 5.38 -10.69 -11.26
N GLN A 98 5.06 -11.55 -12.23
CA GLN A 98 3.92 -11.36 -13.13
C GLN A 98 2.60 -11.36 -12.34
N LYS A 99 2.47 -12.27 -11.36
CA LYS A 99 1.30 -12.28 -10.47
C LYS A 99 1.20 -10.97 -9.67
N VAL A 100 2.30 -10.48 -9.11
CA VAL A 100 2.33 -9.18 -8.41
C VAL A 100 1.90 -8.04 -9.36
N PHE A 101 2.40 -8.02 -10.60
CA PHE A 101 2.02 -7.01 -11.59
C PHE A 101 0.51 -6.98 -11.87
N VAL A 102 -0.12 -8.15 -11.96
CA VAL A 102 -1.56 -8.28 -12.18
C VAL A 102 -2.35 -7.90 -10.93
N ASP A 103 -2.00 -8.48 -9.77
CA ASP A 103 -2.73 -8.28 -8.52
C ASP A 103 -2.65 -6.82 -8.03
N ALA A 104 -1.52 -6.15 -8.25
CA ALA A 104 -1.33 -4.73 -7.93
C ALA A 104 -1.99 -3.78 -8.95
N GLY A 105 -2.57 -4.30 -10.04
CA GLY A 105 -3.28 -3.52 -11.04
C GLY A 105 -2.39 -2.70 -11.98
N CYS A 106 -1.09 -3.00 -12.06
CA CYS A 106 -0.13 -2.26 -12.89
C CYS A 106 -0.53 -2.24 -14.38
N GLY A 107 -1.14 -3.32 -14.86
CA GLY A 107 -1.64 -3.44 -16.24
C GLY A 107 -2.77 -2.47 -16.59
N GLY A 108 -3.46 -1.87 -15.61
CA GLY A 108 -4.48 -0.86 -15.87
C GLY A 108 -3.94 0.39 -16.54
N CYS A 109 -2.69 0.77 -16.23
CA CYS A 109 -2.01 1.89 -16.87
C CYS A 109 -0.96 1.43 -17.89
N HIS A 110 -0.20 0.38 -17.60
CA HIS A 110 0.90 -0.08 -18.44
C HIS A 110 0.49 -1.10 -19.52
N GLY A 111 -0.81 -1.42 -19.62
CA GLY A 111 -1.32 -2.48 -20.50
C GLY A 111 -1.16 -3.86 -19.86
N ALA A 112 -2.15 -4.73 -20.05
CA ALA A 112 -2.10 -6.11 -19.56
C ALA A 112 -1.00 -6.94 -20.26
N ASP A 113 -0.64 -6.53 -21.47
CA ASP A 113 0.44 -7.06 -22.30
C ASP A 113 1.71 -6.20 -22.25
N LEU A 114 1.78 -5.21 -21.33
CA LEU A 114 2.89 -4.27 -21.17
C LEU A 114 3.09 -3.29 -22.34
N SER A 115 2.16 -3.22 -23.29
CA SER A 115 2.29 -2.32 -24.46
C SER A 115 2.30 -0.85 -24.10
N GLY A 116 1.88 -0.49 -22.88
CA GLY A 116 1.57 0.87 -22.47
C GLY A 116 0.13 1.25 -22.84
N ALA A 117 -0.43 2.18 -22.07
CA ALA A 117 -1.72 2.81 -22.33
C ALA A 117 -1.70 4.25 -21.77
N ILE A 118 -2.13 4.42 -20.51
CA ILE A 118 -1.98 5.68 -19.77
C ILE A 118 -0.54 5.84 -19.31
N GLY A 119 0.06 4.74 -18.84
CA GLY A 119 1.47 4.63 -18.54
C GLY A 119 2.26 4.15 -19.77
N PRO A 120 3.59 4.34 -19.77
CA PRO A 120 4.45 3.93 -20.88
C PRO A 120 4.50 2.40 -21.05
N SER A 121 4.96 1.98 -22.23
CA SER A 121 5.30 0.58 -22.51
C SER A 121 6.42 0.09 -21.59
N LEU A 122 6.30 -1.16 -21.15
CA LEU A 122 7.31 -1.84 -20.33
C LEU A 122 7.95 -3.03 -21.07
N LEU A 123 7.64 -3.25 -22.36
CA LEU A 123 8.10 -4.41 -23.13
C LEU A 123 9.63 -4.52 -23.25
N ASN A 124 10.34 -3.38 -23.16
CA ASN A 124 11.79 -3.30 -23.28
C ASN A 124 12.47 -2.80 -21.99
N ILE A 125 11.74 -2.76 -20.86
CA ILE A 125 12.24 -2.17 -19.61
C ILE A 125 13.43 -2.94 -19.01
N GLY A 126 13.65 -4.19 -19.41
CA GLY A 126 14.78 -5.01 -19.02
C GLY A 126 16.08 -4.74 -19.79
N ASN A 127 16.02 -3.95 -20.87
CA ASN A 127 17.22 -3.50 -21.61
C ASN A 127 17.55 -2.03 -21.34
N ALA A 128 16.55 -1.17 -21.21
CA ALA A 128 16.74 0.26 -21.00
C ALA A 128 15.57 0.88 -20.20
N PRO A 129 15.82 1.94 -19.43
CA PRO A 129 14.75 2.66 -18.76
C PRO A 129 13.90 3.42 -19.79
N VAL A 130 12.62 3.60 -19.51
CA VAL A 130 11.76 4.47 -20.32
C VAL A 130 12.16 5.93 -20.09
N THR A 131 12.47 6.64 -21.17
CA THR A 131 12.87 8.06 -21.11
C THR A 131 11.88 9.02 -21.76
N ASP A 132 10.94 8.49 -22.54
CA ASP A 132 9.92 9.27 -23.23
C ASP A 132 8.62 9.22 -22.42
N LEU A 133 8.49 10.13 -21.45
CA LEU A 133 7.36 10.19 -20.51
C LEU A 133 6.52 11.46 -20.76
N PRO A 134 5.18 11.39 -20.56
CA PRO A 134 4.30 12.56 -20.74
C PRO A 134 4.70 13.77 -19.89
N THR A 135 5.21 13.52 -18.68
CA THR A 135 5.90 14.53 -17.88
C THR A 135 7.40 14.27 -17.98
N PRO A 136 8.18 15.20 -18.56
CA PRO A 136 9.61 15.01 -18.75
C PRO A 136 10.35 14.81 -17.43
N ILE A 137 11.37 13.97 -17.45
CA ILE A 137 12.28 13.73 -16.32
C ILE A 137 13.37 14.79 -16.30
N THR A 138 13.50 15.50 -15.18
CA THR A 138 14.48 16.58 -15.02
C THR A 138 15.93 16.07 -14.97
N GLN A 139 16.17 14.88 -14.41
CA GLN A 139 17.51 14.31 -14.22
C GLN A 139 17.80 13.10 -15.13
N LEU A 140 17.62 13.24 -16.45
CA LEU A 140 17.72 12.13 -17.42
C LEU A 140 19.08 11.39 -17.42
N ASP A 141 20.20 12.12 -17.31
CA ASP A 141 21.54 11.51 -17.31
C ASP A 141 21.78 10.66 -16.06
N LYS A 142 21.30 11.14 -14.91
CA LYS A 142 21.34 10.40 -13.65
C LYS A 142 20.47 9.15 -13.73
N LEU A 143 19.27 9.26 -14.29
CA LEU A 143 18.36 8.13 -14.51
C LEU A 143 19.03 7.01 -15.33
N LYS A 144 19.64 7.36 -16.47
CA LYS A 144 20.34 6.38 -17.32
C LYS A 144 21.55 5.76 -16.64
N THR A 145 22.33 6.58 -15.92
CA THR A 145 23.51 6.14 -15.19
C THR A 145 23.14 5.17 -14.07
N ASP A 146 22.14 5.50 -13.27
CA ASP A 146 21.68 4.66 -12.16
C ASP A 146 21.10 3.34 -12.66
N TYR A 147 20.29 3.36 -13.73
CA TYR A 147 19.76 2.13 -14.34
C TYR A 147 20.90 1.22 -14.82
N ALA A 148 21.91 1.78 -15.50
CA ALA A 148 23.04 1.00 -16.00
C ALA A 148 23.94 0.44 -14.89
N ALA A 149 24.05 1.15 -13.76
CA ALA A 149 24.82 0.72 -12.61
C ALA A 149 24.12 -0.42 -11.85
N ASP A 150 22.82 -0.29 -11.60
CA ASP A 150 22.01 -1.30 -10.92
C ASP A 150 20.53 -1.12 -11.28
N SER A 151 20.08 -1.88 -12.27
CA SER A 151 18.70 -1.81 -12.77
C SER A 151 17.67 -2.28 -11.73
N ARG A 152 18.04 -3.17 -10.80
CA ARG A 152 17.13 -3.60 -9.72
C ARG A 152 16.89 -2.46 -8.74
N THR A 153 17.96 -1.89 -8.20
CA THR A 153 17.86 -0.77 -7.25
C THR A 153 17.20 0.44 -7.91
N PHE A 154 17.49 0.69 -9.18
CA PHE A 154 16.81 1.73 -9.96
C PHE A 154 15.30 1.52 -10.01
N LEU A 155 14.85 0.34 -10.46
CA LEU A 155 13.42 0.05 -10.61
C LEU A 155 12.70 0.09 -9.27
N GLU A 156 13.33 -0.41 -8.20
CA GLU A 156 12.76 -0.32 -6.86
C GLU A 156 12.52 1.13 -6.43
N ARG A 157 13.53 2.00 -6.57
CA ARG A 157 13.40 3.41 -6.24
C ARG A 157 12.31 4.09 -7.07
N TRP A 158 12.27 3.79 -8.36
CA TRP A 158 11.28 4.35 -9.27
C TRP A 158 9.85 3.94 -8.91
N ILE A 159 9.60 2.66 -8.67
CA ILE A 159 8.26 2.13 -8.37
C ILE A 159 7.79 2.61 -6.99
N ARG A 160 8.72 2.72 -6.02
CA ARG A 160 8.40 3.25 -4.68
C ARG A 160 8.03 4.72 -4.74
N ASP A 161 8.85 5.54 -5.40
CA ASP A 161 8.59 6.96 -5.58
C ASP A 161 9.39 7.56 -6.75
N SER A 162 8.73 7.73 -7.90
CA SER A 162 9.38 8.29 -9.09
C SER A 162 9.51 9.82 -9.05
N ALA A 163 8.74 10.51 -8.23
CA ALA A 163 8.77 11.97 -8.16
C ALA A 163 10.07 12.45 -7.49
N VAL A 164 10.49 11.81 -6.40
CA VAL A 164 11.64 12.28 -5.60
C VAL A 164 13.01 11.81 -6.11
N ASN A 165 13.09 10.73 -6.90
CA ASN A 165 14.38 10.12 -7.25
C ASN A 165 15.06 10.71 -8.49
N TYR A 166 14.27 11.18 -9.46
CA TYR A 166 14.78 11.65 -10.76
C TYR A 166 14.06 12.89 -11.30
N ASN A 167 13.04 13.40 -10.58
CA ASN A 167 12.16 14.45 -11.07
C ASN A 167 12.01 15.64 -10.09
N ASP A 168 12.93 15.78 -9.12
CA ASP A 168 12.97 16.87 -8.14
C ASP A 168 11.65 17.09 -7.36
N GLY A 169 10.90 16.02 -7.12
CA GLY A 169 9.58 16.04 -6.47
C GLY A 169 8.42 16.37 -7.40
N THR A 170 8.68 16.61 -8.69
CA THR A 170 7.63 16.83 -9.70
C THR A 170 6.90 15.52 -9.98
N ALA A 171 5.56 15.55 -9.95
CA ALA A 171 4.74 14.36 -10.20
C ALA A 171 4.98 13.83 -11.63
N THR A 172 5.24 12.52 -11.74
CA THR A 172 5.44 11.82 -13.03
C THR A 172 4.14 11.26 -13.61
N GLY A 173 3.07 11.25 -12.82
CA GLY A 173 1.81 10.56 -13.12
C GLY A 173 1.77 9.09 -12.69
N MET A 174 2.91 8.49 -12.32
CA MET A 174 2.93 7.15 -11.70
C MET A 174 2.65 7.26 -10.19
N PRO A 175 1.69 6.50 -9.63
CA PRO A 175 1.45 6.49 -8.19
C PRO A 175 2.62 5.88 -7.42
N VAL A 176 2.74 6.26 -6.14
CA VAL A 176 3.76 5.71 -5.23
C VAL A 176 3.33 4.34 -4.70
N HIS A 177 4.28 3.42 -4.58
CA HIS A 177 4.06 2.08 -4.04
C HIS A 177 4.97 1.81 -2.83
N PRO A 178 4.64 2.33 -1.64
CA PRO A 178 5.43 2.11 -0.43
C PRO A 178 5.34 0.65 0.05
N GLU A 179 6.19 0.28 1.01
CA GLU A 179 6.23 -1.09 1.57
C GLU A 179 4.89 -1.59 2.13
N GLY A 180 4.03 -0.69 2.61
CA GLY A 180 2.68 -1.04 3.07
C GLY A 180 1.72 -1.44 1.94
N THR A 181 2.05 -1.13 0.67
CA THR A 181 1.26 -1.53 -0.50
C THR A 181 1.86 -2.70 -1.25
N ILE A 182 3.19 -2.73 -1.39
CA ILE A 182 3.94 -3.82 -2.01
C ILE A 182 5.09 -4.17 -1.07
N SER A 183 5.05 -5.39 -0.50
CA SER A 183 6.07 -5.85 0.42
C SER A 183 7.45 -5.93 -0.27
N PRO A 184 8.57 -5.89 0.48
CA PRO A 184 9.90 -5.97 -0.11
C PRO A 184 10.11 -7.21 -1.00
N SER A 185 9.63 -8.38 -0.59
CA SER A 185 9.74 -9.61 -1.39
C SER A 185 8.90 -9.56 -2.68
N ALA A 186 7.68 -9.00 -2.60
CA ALA A 186 6.83 -8.80 -3.78
C ALA A 186 7.45 -7.81 -4.76
N MET A 187 8.09 -6.75 -4.26
CA MET A 187 8.81 -5.76 -5.08
C MET A 187 9.97 -6.41 -5.83
N GLN A 188 10.77 -7.25 -5.18
CA GLN A 188 11.87 -7.95 -5.86
C GLN A 188 11.36 -8.89 -6.96
N ALA A 189 10.32 -9.68 -6.68
CA ALA A 189 9.71 -10.54 -7.68
C ALA A 189 9.18 -9.73 -8.88
N LEU A 190 8.48 -8.62 -8.63
CA LEU A 190 8.01 -7.70 -9.67
C LEU A 190 9.15 -7.20 -10.54
N ILE A 191 10.25 -6.76 -9.93
CA ILE A 191 11.44 -6.30 -10.64
C ILE A 191 12.06 -7.42 -11.48
N THR A 192 12.10 -8.65 -10.97
CA THR A 192 12.56 -9.82 -11.76
C THR A 192 11.70 -10.05 -13.00
N PHE A 193 10.39 -9.95 -12.88
CA PHE A 193 9.49 -10.00 -14.02
C PHE A 193 9.76 -8.87 -15.02
N LEU A 194 9.90 -7.62 -14.56
CA LEU A 194 10.17 -6.46 -15.42
C LEU A 194 11.52 -6.59 -16.16
N LEU A 195 12.56 -7.04 -15.47
CA LEU A 195 13.89 -7.24 -16.07
C LEU A 195 13.93 -8.38 -17.09
N SER A 196 12.94 -9.28 -17.08
CA SER A 196 12.79 -10.29 -18.13
C SER A 196 12.19 -9.75 -19.43
N GLN A 197 11.62 -8.53 -19.44
CA GLN A 197 11.00 -7.91 -20.60
C GLN A 197 12.06 -7.20 -21.46
N LYS A 198 12.42 -7.82 -22.59
CA LYS A 198 13.57 -7.40 -23.43
C LYS A 198 13.24 -7.32 -24.92
N GLN A 199 11.99 -6.99 -25.26
CA GLN A 199 11.53 -6.93 -26.65
C GLN A 199 12.16 -5.79 -27.45
#